data_AF-A0A379LIM7-F1
#
_entry.id   AF-A0A379LIM7-F1
#
_cell.length_a   1.000
_cell.length_b   1.000
_cell.length_c   1.000
_cell.angle_alpha   90.00
_cell.angle_beta   90.00
_cell.angle_gamma   90.00
#
_symmetry.space_group_name_H-M   'P 1'
#
loop_
_entity.id
_entity.type
_entity.pdbx_description
1 polymer ?
#
loop_
_entity_poly.entity_id
_entity_poly.type
_entity_poly.pdbx_seq_one_letter_code
_entity_poly.pdbx_strand_id
1 'polypeptide(L)'
;MAFDTTVVDDDLTVEPYEEAEEVEATSEEPEQEEVETQEPEQAEADEVEDEAQDEPDSKPKKGAAARIQQLVAEKKAAEAELERLRQEKSEPKQSVSPDGAPQPPAVESFDLDTEEGLDQYFKAQSEYEEKLEDWKFDQKLQQREAAKLQQQREQEITNQFKQRFDANPKFRQDFEQLTTLMQDKPINADPSQLYQGEELMDLLEEVAASPDLYYEIASLPEQAQYAKFGEIQASIKARKSPGNKNIRQSRAPRPPNHTKSNAPIARSDYDKSDDDFLAARGL
;
A
#
# COMPACT_ATOMS: atom_id res chain seq x y z
N MET A 1 38.90 -45.19 -11.79
CA MET A 1 39.14 -45.85 -10.49
C MET A 1 37.80 -45.94 -9.80
N ALA A 2 37.28 -47.15 -9.67
CA ALA A 2 36.05 -47.46 -8.96
C ALA A 2 36.37 -47.67 -7.48
N PHE A 3 35.51 -47.20 -6.59
CA PHE A 3 35.44 -47.68 -5.21
C PHE A 3 34.02 -48.13 -4.95
N ASP A 4 33.91 -49.43 -4.77
CA ASP A 4 32.76 -50.19 -4.33
C ASP A 4 33.13 -50.71 -2.94
N THR A 5 32.37 -50.35 -1.90
CA THR A 5 32.37 -51.06 -0.61
C THR A 5 31.00 -50.95 0.05
N THR A 6 30.29 -52.07 0.06
CA THR A 6 29.11 -52.40 0.85
C THR A 6 29.49 -52.80 2.28
N VAL A 7 28.66 -52.40 3.26
CA VAL A 7 28.47 -52.99 4.61
C VAL A 7 27.01 -52.62 4.96
N VAL A 8 26.00 -53.50 4.92
CA VAL A 8 25.67 -54.73 5.68
C VAL A 8 25.25 -54.44 7.14
N ASP A 9 23.93 -54.60 7.33
CA ASP A 9 23.13 -55.01 8.50
C ASP A 9 23.20 -54.26 9.84
N ASP A 10 22.05 -53.72 10.26
CA ASP A 10 21.52 -54.06 11.58
C ASP A 10 19.99 -54.18 11.53
N ASP A 11 19.55 -55.36 11.98
CA ASP A 11 18.21 -55.92 12.04
C ASP A 11 17.61 -55.57 13.41
N LEU A 12 16.38 -55.07 13.45
CA LEU A 12 15.53 -55.13 14.63
C LEU A 12 14.06 -55.17 14.21
N THR A 13 13.67 -56.37 13.84
CA THR A 13 12.30 -56.88 13.87
C THR A 13 11.74 -56.87 15.30
N VAL A 14 10.59 -56.21 15.52
CA VAL A 14 9.64 -56.52 16.60
C VAL A 14 8.20 -56.22 16.13
N GLU A 15 7.49 -57.26 15.71
CA GLU A 15 6.07 -57.49 16.01
C GLU A 15 6.03 -58.80 16.87
N PRO A 16 4.95 -59.22 17.55
CA PRO A 16 3.54 -58.76 17.50
C PRO A 16 2.85 -58.68 18.89
N TYR A 17 1.59 -58.24 18.96
CA TYR A 17 0.58 -58.82 19.86
C TYR A 17 -0.83 -58.53 19.33
N GLU A 18 -1.52 -59.59 18.88
CA GLU A 18 -2.98 -59.69 18.78
C GLU A 18 -3.58 -59.79 20.19
N GLU A 19 -4.81 -59.31 20.42
CA GLU A 19 -5.94 -60.16 20.86
C GLU A 19 -7.20 -59.30 21.17
N ALA A 20 -8.33 -59.95 20.89
CA ALA A 20 -9.71 -59.50 20.74
C ALA A 20 -10.35 -58.78 21.93
N GLU A 21 -11.39 -57.97 21.65
CA GLU A 21 -12.73 -58.36 22.09
C GLU A 21 -13.83 -57.74 21.20
N GLU A 22 -14.59 -58.64 20.61
CA GLU A 22 -15.86 -58.47 19.92
C GLU A 22 -16.96 -58.39 20.97
N VAL A 23 -17.85 -57.40 20.88
CA VAL A 23 -19.22 -57.53 21.37
C VAL A 23 -20.18 -56.87 20.39
N GLU A 24 -20.84 -57.73 19.62
CA GLU A 24 -22.17 -57.50 19.06
C GLU A 24 -23.14 -57.03 20.15
N ALA A 25 -23.94 -56.02 19.84
CA ALA A 25 -25.30 -55.91 20.34
C ALA A 25 -26.18 -55.13 19.35
N THR A 26 -26.73 -55.88 18.40
CA THR A 26 -27.98 -55.61 17.67
C THR A 26 -29.09 -55.13 18.60
N SER A 27 -29.80 -54.05 18.26
CA SER A 27 -31.27 -53.98 18.38
C SER A 27 -31.87 -52.65 17.89
N GLU A 28 -32.76 -52.82 16.91
CA GLU A 28 -34.04 -52.12 16.73
C GLU A 28 -34.03 -50.66 16.28
N GLU A 29 -33.94 -50.53 14.96
CA GLU A 29 -34.91 -49.79 14.15
C GLU A 29 -36.36 -50.09 14.58
N PRO A 30 -37.23 -49.08 14.65
CA PRO A 30 -38.33 -49.10 13.70
C PRO A 30 -38.55 -47.75 13.01
N GLU A 31 -38.63 -47.87 11.69
CA GLU A 31 -39.26 -46.99 10.72
C GLU A 31 -40.76 -46.80 11.07
N GLN A 32 -41.24 -45.55 11.12
CA GLN A 32 -42.61 -45.20 10.74
C GLN A 32 -42.78 -43.70 10.48
N GLU A 33 -43.32 -43.42 9.30
CA GLU A 33 -43.80 -42.16 8.73
C GLU A 33 -44.81 -41.44 9.65
N GLU A 34 -44.82 -40.10 9.66
CA GLU A 34 -45.83 -39.30 8.95
C GLU A 34 -45.61 -37.80 9.16
N VAL A 35 -45.77 -37.10 8.03
CA VAL A 35 -45.75 -35.66 7.85
C VAL A 35 -47.16 -35.12 8.09
N GLU A 36 -47.35 -34.13 8.97
CA GLU A 36 -48.27 -32.98 8.80
C GLU A 36 -48.52 -32.25 10.12
N THR A 37 -48.32 -30.92 10.13
CA THR A 37 -49.35 -29.90 10.45
C THR A 37 -48.71 -28.53 10.27
N GLN A 38 -48.94 -27.87 9.13
CA GLN A 38 -50.05 -26.93 8.84
C GLN A 38 -49.78 -25.48 9.26
N GLU A 39 -49.80 -24.65 8.22
CA GLU A 39 -50.10 -23.21 8.10
C GLU A 39 -51.13 -22.67 9.13
N PRO A 40 -51.16 -21.35 9.38
CA PRO A 40 -52.05 -20.53 8.52
C PRO A 40 -51.67 -19.06 8.28
N GLU A 41 -52.24 -18.59 7.16
CA GLU A 41 -52.98 -17.31 6.97
C GLU A 41 -52.23 -16.00 6.70
N GLN A 42 -52.14 -15.72 5.39
CA GLN A 42 -52.76 -14.56 4.72
C GLN A 42 -53.44 -13.49 5.60
N ALA A 43 -53.03 -12.24 5.39
CA ALA A 43 -53.98 -11.13 5.30
C ALA A 43 -53.60 -10.25 4.10
N GLU A 44 -54.62 -10.05 3.27
CA GLU A 44 -54.66 -9.54 1.92
C GLU A 44 -54.09 -8.12 1.73
N ALA A 45 -53.52 -7.92 0.55
CA ALA A 45 -53.51 -6.64 -0.12
C ALA A 45 -54.93 -6.27 -0.54
N ASP A 46 -55.33 -5.03 -0.29
CA ASP A 46 -56.42 -4.39 -1.03
C ASP A 46 -55.85 -3.12 -1.70
N GLU A 47 -55.81 -3.20 -3.03
CA GLU A 47 -55.67 -2.10 -3.96
C GLU A 47 -57.06 -1.43 -4.00
N VAL A 48 -57.25 -0.12 -3.90
CA VAL A 48 -57.38 0.83 -5.01
C VAL A 48 -58.02 2.07 -4.36
N GLU A 49 -57.55 3.29 -4.65
CA GLU A 49 -58.32 4.30 -5.40
C GLU A 49 -57.72 5.70 -5.25
N ASP A 50 -57.37 6.21 -6.41
CA ASP A 50 -56.86 7.53 -6.75
C ASP A 50 -58.06 8.50 -6.76
N GLU A 51 -58.10 9.48 -5.86
CA GLU A 51 -58.83 10.73 -6.10
C GLU A 51 -57.98 11.94 -5.74
N ALA A 52 -57.63 12.67 -6.79
CA ALA A 52 -56.99 13.97 -6.75
C ALA A 52 -57.88 15.03 -6.08
N GLN A 53 -57.32 15.79 -5.15
CA GLN A 53 -57.31 17.27 -5.11
C GLN A 53 -56.91 17.76 -3.71
N ASP A 54 -55.66 18.18 -3.56
CA ASP A 54 -55.34 19.54 -3.11
C ASP A 54 -53.82 19.75 -3.21
N GLU A 55 -53.39 20.50 -4.23
CA GLU A 55 -52.18 21.27 -4.09
C GLU A 55 -52.45 22.39 -3.07
N PRO A 56 -51.49 22.64 -2.17
CA PRO A 56 -50.69 23.82 -2.45
C PRO A 56 -49.22 23.43 -2.62
N ASP A 57 -48.78 23.51 -3.87
CA ASP A 57 -47.55 24.16 -4.30
C ASP A 57 -46.47 24.32 -3.22
N SER A 58 -45.71 23.26 -2.95
CA SER A 58 -44.30 23.44 -2.63
C SER A 58 -43.49 22.26 -3.16
N LYS A 59 -42.97 22.42 -4.38
CA LYS A 59 -41.90 21.56 -4.90
C LYS A 59 -40.81 21.50 -3.83
N PRO A 60 -40.49 20.33 -3.24
CA PRO A 60 -39.36 20.26 -2.32
C PRO A 60 -38.14 20.66 -3.14
N LYS A 61 -37.50 21.78 -2.77
CA LYS A 61 -36.27 22.26 -3.38
C LYS A 61 -35.35 21.04 -3.47
N LYS A 62 -34.93 20.64 -4.68
CA LYS A 62 -34.18 19.39 -4.95
C LYS A 62 -33.01 19.14 -4.00
N GLY A 63 -32.48 20.17 -3.33
CA GLY A 63 -31.47 20.06 -2.28
C GLY A 63 -31.95 19.56 -0.90
N ALA A 64 -33.20 19.76 -0.49
CA ALA A 64 -33.70 19.32 0.82
C ALA A 64 -33.92 17.80 0.85
N ALA A 65 -34.58 17.24 -0.17
CA ALA A 65 -34.74 15.79 -0.31
C ALA A 65 -33.38 15.09 -0.49
N ALA A 66 -32.47 15.67 -1.28
CA ALA A 66 -31.10 15.15 -1.43
C ALA A 66 -30.32 15.19 -0.11
N ARG A 67 -30.45 16.25 0.69
CA ARG A 67 -29.84 16.33 2.03
C ARG A 67 -30.41 15.31 3.00
N ILE A 68 -31.72 15.06 2.95
CA ILE A 68 -32.35 14.03 3.79
C ILE A 68 -31.84 12.65 3.39
N GLN A 69 -31.73 12.36 2.09
CA GLN A 69 -31.15 11.10 1.60
C GLN A 69 -29.68 10.95 2.01
N GLN A 70 -28.88 12.02 1.95
CA GLN A 70 -27.50 12.02 2.44
C GLN A 70 -27.43 11.75 3.95
N LEU A 71 -28.24 12.44 4.76
CA LEU A 71 -28.27 12.24 6.22
C LEU A 71 -28.73 10.83 6.60
N VAL A 72 -29.68 10.25 5.86
CA VAL A 72 -30.12 8.86 6.07
C VAL A 72 -29.01 7.88 5.69
N ALA A 73 -28.29 8.12 4.59
CA ALA A 73 -27.15 7.30 4.20
C ALA A 73 -26.01 7.38 5.22
N GLU A 74 -25.69 8.58 5.73
CA GLU A 74 -24.70 8.81 6.77
C GLU A 74 -25.07 8.12 8.08
N LYS A 75 -26.33 8.22 8.52
CA LYS A 75 -26.82 7.54 9.73
C LYS A 75 -26.74 6.03 9.60
N LYS A 76 -27.12 5.47 8.45
CA LYS A 76 -27.05 4.04 8.19
C LYS A 76 -25.60 3.54 8.15
N ALA A 77 -24.67 4.31 7.57
CA ALA A 77 -23.25 4.00 7.60
C ALA A 77 -22.69 4.01 9.04
N ALA A 78 -23.07 5.02 9.84
CA ALA A 78 -22.65 5.11 11.24
C ALA A 78 -23.23 3.98 12.12
N GLU A 79 -24.48 3.57 11.87
CA GLU A 79 -25.09 2.43 12.55
C GLU A 79 -24.40 1.12 12.19
N ALA A 80 -24.06 0.91 10.91
CA ALA A 80 -23.30 -0.26 10.47
C ALA A 80 -21.87 -0.30 11.06
N GLU A 81 -21.19 0.85 11.15
CA GLU A 81 -19.88 0.94 11.81
C GLU A 81 -19.98 0.65 13.31
N LEU A 82 -21.02 1.14 13.98
CA LEU A 82 -21.26 0.84 15.40
C LEU A 82 -21.59 -0.62 15.64
N GLU A 83 -22.37 -1.25 14.78
CA GLU A 83 -22.65 -2.69 14.84
C GLU A 83 -21.38 -3.50 14.61
N ARG A 84 -20.55 -3.13 13.63
CA ARG A 84 -19.25 -3.77 13.40
C ARG A 84 -18.33 -3.64 14.61
N LEU A 85 -18.23 -2.45 15.19
CA LEU A 85 -17.44 -2.19 16.41
C LEU A 85 -18.00 -2.89 17.64
N ARG A 86 -19.32 -3.11 17.70
CA ARG A 86 -19.95 -3.90 18.78
C ARG A 86 -19.66 -5.37 18.61
N GLN A 87 -19.74 -5.92 17.39
CA GLN A 87 -19.37 -7.30 17.08
C GLN A 87 -17.90 -7.56 17.41
N GLU A 88 -16.99 -6.67 16.98
CA GLU A 88 -15.55 -6.73 17.27
C GLU A 88 -15.21 -6.61 18.77
N LYS A 89 -16.13 -6.05 19.59
CA LYS A 89 -15.97 -5.96 21.05
C LYS A 89 -16.71 -7.06 21.81
N SER A 90 -17.75 -7.64 21.24
CA SER A 90 -18.53 -8.74 21.84
C SER A 90 -17.93 -10.09 21.55
N GLU A 91 -17.13 -10.22 20.50
CA GLU A 91 -16.19 -11.32 20.38
C GLU A 91 -15.23 -11.25 21.58
N PRO A 92 -15.12 -12.32 22.38
CA PRO A 92 -14.23 -12.31 23.53
C PRO A 92 -12.84 -11.97 23.00
N LYS A 93 -12.26 -10.86 23.48
CA LYS A 93 -10.90 -10.44 23.16
C LYS A 93 -9.94 -11.51 23.65
N GLN A 94 -9.77 -12.54 22.85
CA GLN A 94 -8.63 -13.44 22.97
C GLN A 94 -7.42 -12.54 22.80
N SER A 95 -6.54 -12.58 23.79
CA SER A 95 -5.36 -11.74 23.78
C SER A 95 -4.52 -12.14 22.56
N VAL A 96 -4.27 -11.17 21.69
CA VAL A 96 -3.40 -11.35 20.54
C VAL A 96 -2.00 -10.94 20.98
N SER A 97 -1.00 -11.77 20.68
CA SER A 97 0.40 -11.44 20.92
C SER A 97 0.81 -10.20 20.13
N PRO A 98 1.89 -9.47 20.50
CA PRO A 98 2.36 -8.32 19.73
C PRO A 98 2.65 -8.65 18.26
N ASP A 99 2.94 -9.91 17.95
CA ASP A 99 3.17 -10.43 16.60
C ASP A 99 1.89 -10.86 15.85
N GLY A 100 0.71 -10.61 16.43
CA GLY A 100 -0.57 -10.96 15.81
C GLY A 100 -1.01 -12.43 16.00
N ALA A 101 -0.20 -13.26 16.68
CA ALA A 101 -0.54 -14.66 16.94
C ALA A 101 -1.59 -14.80 18.05
N PRO A 102 -2.53 -15.77 17.94
CA PRO A 102 -3.44 -16.08 19.04
C PRO A 102 -2.63 -16.51 20.28
N GLN A 103 -3.08 -16.11 21.47
CA GLN A 103 -2.44 -16.49 22.72
C GLN A 103 -3.19 -17.67 23.37
N PRO A 104 -2.48 -18.63 23.97
CA PRO A 104 -3.13 -19.75 24.66
C PRO A 104 -4.00 -19.25 25.82
N PRO A 105 -5.14 -19.92 26.10
CA PRO A 105 -5.97 -19.59 27.25
C PRO A 105 -5.16 -19.75 28.54
N ALA A 106 -5.26 -18.77 29.44
CA ALA A 106 -4.59 -18.84 30.73
C ALA A 106 -5.39 -19.77 31.65
N VAL A 107 -4.76 -20.83 32.16
CA VAL A 107 -5.41 -21.80 33.05
C VAL A 107 -6.00 -21.11 34.30
N GLU A 108 -5.32 -20.07 34.80
CA GLU A 108 -5.72 -19.27 35.97
C GLU A 108 -7.02 -18.47 35.77
N SER A 109 -7.49 -18.29 34.54
CA SER A 109 -8.74 -17.57 34.27
C SER A 109 -9.99 -18.46 34.36
N PHE A 110 -9.84 -19.76 34.63
CA PHE A 110 -10.95 -20.73 34.70
C PHE A 110 -11.01 -21.39 36.08
N ASP A 111 -12.23 -21.67 36.55
CA ASP A 111 -12.48 -22.38 37.80
C ASP A 111 -12.50 -23.90 37.57
N LEU A 112 -11.31 -24.51 37.56
CA LEU A 112 -11.13 -25.93 37.24
C LEU A 112 -11.68 -26.90 38.30
N ASP A 113 -12.07 -26.41 39.47
CA ASP A 113 -12.67 -27.24 40.52
C ASP A 113 -14.14 -27.58 40.22
N THR A 114 -14.71 -26.94 39.19
CA THR A 114 -16.08 -27.18 38.70
C THR A 114 -16.07 -27.83 37.32
N GLU A 115 -17.05 -28.71 37.07
CA GLU A 115 -17.26 -29.34 35.76
C GLU A 115 -17.47 -28.28 34.66
N GLU A 116 -18.22 -27.21 34.98
CA GLU A 116 -18.47 -26.10 34.06
C GLU A 116 -17.19 -25.32 33.70
N GLY A 117 -16.28 -25.08 34.66
CA GLY A 117 -15.03 -24.37 34.40
C GLY A 117 -14.01 -25.23 33.66
N LEU A 118 -14.01 -26.55 33.90
CA LEU A 118 -13.23 -27.52 33.13
C LEU A 118 -13.68 -27.56 31.65
N ASP A 119 -15.00 -27.63 31.42
CA ASP A 119 -15.58 -27.62 30.07
C ASP A 119 -15.30 -26.31 29.33
N GLN A 120 -15.36 -25.18 30.03
CA GLN A 120 -15.01 -23.87 29.46
C GLN A 120 -13.54 -23.79 29.07
N TYR A 121 -12.64 -24.35 29.89
CA TYR A 121 -11.22 -24.41 29.56
C TYR A 121 -10.96 -25.26 28.31
N PHE A 122 -11.58 -26.43 28.19
CA PHE A 122 -11.43 -27.29 27.01
C PHE A 122 -11.97 -26.62 25.74
N LYS A 123 -13.10 -25.94 25.81
CA LYS A 123 -13.64 -25.15 24.68
C LYS A 123 -12.70 -24.01 24.29
N ALA A 124 -12.17 -23.27 25.26
CA ALA A 124 -11.22 -22.20 24.99
C ALA A 124 -9.91 -22.74 24.40
N GLN A 125 -9.49 -23.95 24.79
CA GLN A 125 -8.33 -24.62 24.23
C GLN A 125 -8.58 -25.07 22.78
N SER A 126 -9.74 -25.66 22.47
CA SER A 126 -10.08 -26.06 21.10
C SER A 126 -10.20 -24.84 20.17
N GLU A 127 -10.85 -23.76 20.61
CA GLU A 127 -10.94 -22.52 19.84
C GLU A 127 -9.56 -21.88 19.61
N TYR A 128 -8.64 -21.99 20.58
CA TYR A 128 -7.27 -21.54 20.42
C TYR A 128 -6.52 -22.37 19.37
N GLU A 129 -6.66 -23.70 19.40
CA GLU A 129 -6.02 -24.59 18.43
C GLU A 129 -6.51 -24.31 17.00
N GLU A 130 -7.83 -24.18 16.79
CA GLU A 130 -8.42 -23.81 15.49
C GLU A 130 -7.86 -22.47 14.98
N LYS A 131 -7.87 -21.42 15.82
CA LYS A 131 -7.35 -20.10 15.44
C LYS A 131 -5.84 -20.10 15.19
N LEU A 132 -5.09 -20.94 15.89
CA LEU A 132 -3.65 -21.09 15.68
C LEU A 132 -3.38 -21.75 14.32
N GLU A 133 -4.20 -22.70 13.90
CA GLU A 133 -4.12 -23.32 12.58
C GLU A 133 -4.47 -22.33 11.47
N ASP A 134 -5.56 -21.57 11.61
CA ASP A 134 -5.94 -20.51 10.67
C ASP A 134 -4.84 -19.45 10.55
N TRP A 135 -4.31 -18.98 11.67
CA TRP A 135 -3.20 -18.01 11.67
C TRP A 135 -1.96 -18.56 10.95
N LYS A 136 -1.59 -19.83 11.20
CA LYS A 136 -0.46 -20.47 10.50
C LYS A 136 -0.73 -20.60 9.00
N PHE A 137 -1.97 -20.89 8.61
CA PHE A 137 -2.36 -20.97 7.22
C PHE A 137 -2.25 -19.61 6.52
N ASP A 138 -2.79 -18.56 7.15
CA ASP A 138 -2.70 -17.18 6.65
C ASP A 138 -1.25 -16.71 6.54
N GLN A 139 -0.40 -17.01 7.53
CA GLN A 139 1.03 -16.71 7.45
C GLN A 139 1.69 -17.39 6.25
N LYS A 140 1.40 -18.67 6.00
CA LYS A 140 1.92 -19.39 4.83
C LYS A 140 1.39 -18.80 3.52
N LEU A 141 0.12 -18.40 3.48
CA LEU A 141 -0.49 -17.79 2.30
C LEU A 141 0.16 -16.44 1.99
N GLN A 142 0.31 -15.57 3.00
CA GLN A 142 0.98 -14.28 2.87
C GLN A 142 2.44 -14.44 2.41
N GLN A 143 3.18 -15.40 2.97
CA GLN A 143 4.55 -15.69 2.54
C GLN A 143 4.59 -16.15 1.07
N ARG A 144 3.67 -17.03 0.66
CA ARG A 144 3.58 -17.51 -0.73
C ARG A 144 3.23 -16.38 -1.69
N GLU A 145 2.29 -15.52 -1.33
CA GLU A 145 1.89 -14.37 -2.14
C GLU A 145 3.02 -13.35 -2.27
N ALA A 146 3.69 -13.02 -1.16
CA ALA A 146 4.85 -12.15 -1.15
C ALA A 146 5.99 -12.71 -2.04
N ALA A 147 6.28 -14.01 -1.94
CA ALA A 147 7.27 -14.67 -2.79
C ALA A 147 6.87 -14.63 -4.28
N LYS A 148 5.60 -14.88 -4.59
CA LYS A 148 5.09 -14.80 -5.96
C LYS A 148 5.19 -13.38 -6.53
N LEU A 149 4.85 -12.38 -5.73
CA LEU A 149 4.94 -10.98 -6.12
C LEU A 149 6.40 -10.56 -6.36
N GLN A 150 7.33 -10.97 -5.49
CA GLN A 150 8.76 -10.75 -5.68
C GLN A 150 9.25 -11.41 -6.98
N GLN A 151 8.88 -12.67 -7.22
CA GLN A 151 9.27 -13.37 -8.45
C GLN A 151 8.72 -12.69 -9.71
N GLN A 152 7.48 -12.20 -9.68
CA GLN A 152 6.90 -11.45 -10.79
C GLN A 152 7.66 -10.15 -11.04
N ARG A 153 7.98 -9.41 -9.97
CA ARG A 153 8.77 -8.18 -10.06
C ARG A 153 10.16 -8.41 -10.66
N GLU A 154 10.86 -9.45 -10.22
CA GLU A 154 12.18 -9.82 -10.74
C GLU A 154 12.13 -10.18 -12.23
N GLN A 155 11.10 -10.92 -12.65
CA GLN A 155 10.88 -11.25 -14.06
C GLN A 155 10.60 -10.00 -14.90
N GLU A 156 9.80 -9.07 -14.41
CA GLU A 156 9.52 -7.79 -15.08
C GLU A 156 10.78 -6.94 -15.24
N ILE A 157 11.57 -6.79 -14.17
CA ILE A 157 12.86 -6.08 -14.21
C ILE A 157 13.79 -6.73 -15.25
N THR A 158 13.91 -8.05 -15.22
CA THR A 158 14.76 -8.79 -16.16
C THR A 158 14.32 -8.60 -17.62
N ASN A 159 13.01 -8.62 -17.87
CA ASN A 159 12.46 -8.40 -19.21
C ASN A 159 12.69 -6.96 -19.70
N GLN A 160 12.56 -5.97 -18.81
CA GLN A 160 12.84 -4.57 -19.13
C GLN A 160 14.32 -4.36 -19.44
N PHE A 161 15.22 -4.98 -18.68
CA PHE A 161 16.66 -4.97 -18.98
C PHE A 161 16.95 -5.52 -20.37
N LYS A 162 16.38 -6.68 -20.74
CA LYS A 162 16.55 -7.26 -22.07
C LYS A 162 16.08 -6.30 -23.16
N GLN A 163 14.87 -5.76 -23.02
CA GLN A 163 14.31 -4.80 -23.98
C GLN A 163 15.16 -3.53 -24.10
N ARG A 164 15.69 -3.02 -22.98
CA ARG A 164 16.55 -1.83 -22.97
C ARG A 164 17.94 -2.10 -23.54
N PHE A 165 18.53 -3.26 -23.30
CA PHE A 165 19.79 -3.66 -23.92
C PHE A 165 19.66 -3.85 -25.43
N ASP A 166 18.53 -4.39 -25.89
CA ASP A 166 18.25 -4.55 -27.33
C ASP A 166 18.02 -3.19 -28.00
N ALA A 167 17.33 -2.26 -27.31
CA ALA A 167 17.05 -0.92 -27.82
C ALA A 167 18.28 0.02 -27.77
N ASN A 168 19.14 -0.10 -26.76
CA ASN A 168 20.30 0.75 -26.56
C ASN A 168 21.58 -0.08 -26.28
N PRO A 169 22.36 -0.43 -27.32
CA PRO A 169 23.61 -1.16 -27.16
C PRO A 169 24.67 -0.43 -26.31
N LYS A 170 24.61 0.90 -26.24
CA LYS A 170 25.53 1.69 -25.42
C LYS A 170 25.24 1.47 -23.94
N PHE A 171 23.98 1.49 -23.54
CA PHE A 171 23.58 1.20 -22.16
C PHE A 171 24.06 -0.18 -21.71
N ARG A 172 24.05 -1.20 -22.60
CA ARG A 172 24.62 -2.51 -22.28
C ARG A 172 26.11 -2.44 -21.94
N GLN A 173 26.90 -1.70 -22.72
CA GLN A 173 28.34 -1.54 -22.46
C GLN A 173 28.61 -0.77 -21.17
N ASP A 174 27.86 0.32 -20.96
CA ASP A 174 27.96 1.15 -19.75
C ASP A 174 27.54 0.34 -18.50
N PHE A 175 26.53 -0.53 -18.62
CA PHE A 175 26.09 -1.41 -17.55
C PHE A 175 27.11 -2.54 -17.26
N GLU A 176 27.74 -3.11 -18.28
CA GLU A 176 28.84 -4.07 -18.07
C GLU A 176 30.00 -3.41 -17.28
N GLN A 177 30.34 -2.15 -17.58
CA GLN A 177 31.30 -1.39 -16.76
C GLN A 177 30.78 -1.18 -15.33
N LEU A 178 29.51 -0.82 -15.16
CA LEU A 178 28.88 -0.68 -13.85
C LEU A 178 29.01 -1.95 -13.01
N THR A 179 28.80 -3.14 -13.60
CA THR A 179 28.95 -4.41 -12.87
C THR A 179 30.37 -4.63 -12.36
N THR A 180 31.40 -4.15 -13.06
CA THR A 180 32.79 -4.20 -12.55
C THR A 180 33.00 -3.24 -11.39
N LEU A 181 32.40 -2.04 -11.42
CA LEU A 181 32.47 -1.07 -10.32
C LEU A 181 31.72 -1.57 -9.07
N MET A 182 30.63 -2.32 -9.25
CA MET A 182 29.90 -2.96 -8.15
C MET A 182 30.73 -4.01 -7.41
N GLN A 183 31.68 -4.67 -8.08
CA GLN A 183 32.58 -5.61 -7.43
C GLN A 183 33.62 -4.91 -6.55
N ASP A 184 34.06 -3.71 -6.95
CA ASP A 184 35.02 -2.92 -6.16
C ASP A 184 34.35 -2.24 -4.97
N LYS A 185 33.22 -1.54 -5.22
CA LYS A 185 32.50 -0.81 -4.19
C LYS A 185 30.99 -0.93 -4.39
N PRO A 186 30.28 -1.83 -3.68
CA PRO A 186 28.86 -2.03 -3.89
C PRO A 186 28.03 -0.85 -3.36
N ILE A 187 26.96 -0.52 -4.09
CA ILE A 187 25.84 0.26 -3.54
C ILE A 187 24.95 -0.71 -2.77
N ASN A 188 24.66 -0.40 -1.50
CA ASN A 188 23.86 -1.27 -0.62
C ASN A 188 22.36 -1.05 -0.83
N ALA A 189 21.95 0.17 -1.17
CA ALA A 189 20.57 0.50 -1.44
C ALA A 189 20.13 -0.04 -2.80
N ASP A 190 19.08 -0.86 -2.81
CA ASP A 190 18.48 -1.35 -4.04
C ASP A 190 17.46 -0.33 -4.58
N PRO A 191 17.75 0.35 -5.72
CA PRO A 191 16.83 1.32 -6.31
C PRO A 191 15.51 0.69 -6.75
N SER A 192 15.48 -0.64 -6.98
CA SER A 192 14.25 -1.34 -7.36
C SER A 192 13.18 -1.27 -6.29
N GLN A 193 13.55 -1.09 -5.01
CA GLN A 193 12.59 -0.98 -3.91
C GLN A 193 11.72 0.27 -4.02
N LEU A 194 12.27 1.38 -4.53
CA LEU A 194 11.58 2.66 -4.67
C LEU A 194 11.00 2.88 -6.07
N TYR A 195 11.66 2.37 -7.10
CA TYR A 195 11.30 2.63 -8.51
C TYR A 195 10.99 1.33 -9.25
N GLN A 196 10.06 1.40 -10.19
CA GLN A 196 9.66 0.28 -11.03
C GLN A 196 9.51 0.75 -12.47
N GLY A 197 9.60 -0.17 -13.43
CA GLY A 197 9.32 0.15 -14.82
C GLY A 197 10.39 1.04 -15.46
N GLU A 198 9.92 1.94 -16.34
CA GLU A 198 10.78 2.88 -17.06
C GLU A 198 11.59 3.78 -16.11
N GLU A 199 11.00 4.16 -14.97
CA GLU A 199 11.66 5.00 -13.98
C GLU A 199 12.94 4.38 -13.42
N LEU A 200 12.88 3.07 -13.12
CA LEU A 200 14.04 2.32 -12.65
C LEU A 200 15.11 2.23 -13.74
N MET A 201 14.69 1.95 -14.98
CA MET A 201 15.61 1.80 -16.11
C MET A 201 16.34 3.12 -16.44
N ASP A 202 15.62 4.24 -16.43
CA ASP A 202 16.21 5.56 -16.69
C ASP A 202 17.23 5.95 -15.61
N LEU A 203 16.93 5.64 -14.34
CA LEU A 203 17.84 5.86 -13.23
C LEU A 203 19.13 5.05 -13.41
N LEU A 204 18.99 3.76 -13.72
CA LEU A 204 20.13 2.87 -13.93
C LEU A 204 20.96 3.26 -15.16
N GLU A 205 20.34 3.76 -16.22
CA GLU A 205 21.03 4.28 -17.39
C GLU A 205 21.89 5.51 -17.05
N GLU A 206 21.36 6.46 -16.28
CA GLU A 206 22.13 7.64 -15.86
C GLU A 206 23.32 7.26 -14.95
N VAL A 207 23.11 6.31 -14.03
CA VAL A 207 24.15 5.81 -13.13
C VAL A 207 25.21 5.01 -13.88
N ALA A 208 24.81 4.16 -14.83
CA ALA A 208 25.73 3.40 -15.67
C ALA A 208 26.56 4.31 -16.57
N ALA A 209 25.97 5.37 -17.11
CA ALA A 209 26.65 6.32 -17.99
C ALA A 209 27.72 7.17 -17.28
N SER A 210 27.68 7.26 -15.94
CA SER A 210 28.54 8.15 -15.15
C SER A 210 29.23 7.41 -13.99
N PRO A 211 30.45 6.89 -14.20
CA PRO A 211 31.22 6.20 -13.14
C PRO A 211 31.45 7.07 -11.89
N ASP A 212 31.65 8.38 -12.06
CA ASP A 212 31.85 9.31 -10.94
C ASP A 212 30.60 9.40 -10.05
N LEU A 213 29.40 9.42 -10.67
CA LEU A 213 28.13 9.42 -9.96
C LEU A 213 27.95 8.13 -9.17
N TYR A 214 28.36 6.99 -9.74
CA TYR A 214 28.33 5.72 -9.05
C TYR A 214 29.17 5.74 -7.77
N TYR A 215 30.41 6.23 -7.84
CA TYR A 215 31.28 6.34 -6.67
C TYR A 215 30.76 7.32 -5.61
N GLU A 216 30.14 8.43 -6.04
CA GLU A 216 29.46 9.35 -5.13
C GLU A 216 28.39 8.61 -4.34
N ILE A 217 27.48 7.90 -5.02
CA ILE A 217 26.41 7.14 -4.37
C ILE A 217 27.00 6.06 -3.46
N ALA A 218 27.92 5.24 -3.96
CA ALA A 218 28.52 4.15 -3.19
C ALA A 218 29.32 4.62 -1.96
N SER A 219 29.73 5.90 -1.92
CA SER A 219 30.41 6.48 -0.75
C SER A 219 29.49 6.90 0.39
N LEU A 220 28.18 6.99 0.13
CA LEU A 220 27.19 7.46 1.08
C LEU A 220 26.62 6.29 1.90
N PRO A 221 26.08 6.55 3.11
CA PRO A 221 25.31 5.55 3.84
C PRO A 221 24.01 5.22 3.12
N GLU A 222 23.47 4.01 3.33
CA GLU A 222 22.31 3.46 2.62
C GLU A 222 21.10 4.41 2.56
N GLN A 223 20.73 5.04 3.68
CA GLN A 223 19.63 6.01 3.70
C GLN A 223 19.88 7.22 2.80
N ALA A 224 21.12 7.70 2.72
CA ALA A 224 21.49 8.79 1.84
C ALA A 224 21.62 8.36 0.37
N GLN A 225 21.88 7.08 0.10
CA GLN A 225 21.85 6.51 -1.25
C GLN A 225 20.43 6.59 -1.83
N TYR A 226 19.40 6.23 -1.06
CA TYR A 226 18.00 6.39 -1.48
C TYR A 226 17.62 7.84 -1.76
N ALA A 227 18.09 8.78 -0.92
CA ALA A 227 17.87 10.21 -1.16
C ALA A 227 18.52 10.67 -2.47
N LYS A 228 19.76 10.23 -2.74
CA LYS A 228 20.47 10.53 -4.00
C LYS A 228 19.78 9.94 -5.21
N PHE A 229 19.28 8.71 -5.13
CA PHE A 229 18.46 8.15 -6.20
C PHE A 229 17.21 8.99 -6.47
N GLY A 230 16.59 9.55 -5.42
CA GLY A 230 15.52 10.55 -5.53
C GLY A 230 15.93 11.82 -6.26
N GLU A 231 17.10 12.40 -5.95
CA GLU A 231 17.63 13.59 -6.63
C GLU A 231 17.88 13.32 -8.12
N ILE A 232 18.50 12.18 -8.43
CA ILE A 232 18.79 11.78 -9.81
C ILE A 232 17.48 11.59 -10.56
N GLN A 233 16.52 10.87 -9.99
CA GLN A 233 15.23 10.64 -10.64
C GLN A 233 14.43 11.93 -10.84
N ALA A 234 14.46 12.85 -9.88
CA ALA A 234 13.88 14.18 -10.03
C ALA A 234 14.56 14.96 -11.18
N SER A 235 15.89 14.86 -11.31
CA SER A 235 16.63 15.49 -12.40
C SER A 235 16.26 14.91 -13.78
N ILE A 236 16.04 13.60 -13.87
CA ILE A 236 15.61 12.91 -15.10
C ILE A 236 14.21 13.37 -15.47
N LYS A 237 13.27 13.34 -14.51
CA LYS A 237 11.89 13.83 -14.70
C LYS A 237 11.85 15.30 -15.11
N ALA A 238 12.68 16.15 -14.50
CA ALA A 238 12.77 17.56 -14.86
C ALA A 238 13.29 17.78 -16.30
N ARG A 239 14.24 16.95 -16.75
CA ARG A 239 14.75 16.97 -18.14
C ARG A 239 13.71 16.45 -19.15
N LYS A 240 12.95 15.41 -18.79
CA LYS A 240 11.94 14.79 -19.66
C LYS A 240 10.61 15.55 -19.69
N SER A 241 10.30 16.34 -18.67
CA SER A 241 9.07 17.13 -18.64
C SER A 241 9.12 18.22 -19.72
N PRO A 242 8.16 18.26 -20.67
CA PRO A 242 8.12 19.25 -21.74
C PRO A 242 7.79 20.69 -21.26
N GLY A 243 7.82 20.95 -19.95
CA GLY A 243 7.19 22.09 -19.30
C GLY A 243 8.04 23.33 -19.04
N ASN A 244 9.38 23.29 -19.13
CA ASN A 244 10.18 24.50 -18.81
C ASN A 244 10.45 25.42 -20.02
N LYS A 245 9.53 25.43 -20.99
CA LYS A 245 9.46 26.43 -22.07
C LYS A 245 8.30 27.41 -21.91
N ASN A 246 7.45 27.23 -20.90
CA ASN A 246 6.37 28.16 -20.59
C ASN A 246 6.72 28.99 -19.35
N ILE A 247 7.76 29.82 -19.47
CA ILE A 247 7.73 31.11 -18.77
C ILE A 247 6.45 31.76 -19.27
N ARG A 248 5.40 31.82 -18.43
CA ARG A 248 4.16 32.51 -18.74
C ARG A 248 4.52 33.98 -19.00
N GLN A 249 4.80 34.32 -20.25
CA GLN A 249 4.96 35.71 -20.64
C GLN A 249 3.60 36.36 -20.37
N SER A 250 3.57 37.23 -19.35
CA SER A 250 2.37 37.98 -19.02
C SER A 250 1.91 38.72 -20.27
N ARG A 251 0.60 38.68 -20.56
CA ARG A 251 -0.02 39.53 -21.58
C ARG A 251 -0.05 41.01 -21.21
N ALA A 252 0.53 41.38 -20.07
CA ALA A 252 0.68 42.78 -19.68
C ALA A 252 1.61 43.49 -20.68
N PRO A 253 1.24 44.69 -21.15
CA PRO A 253 2.15 45.51 -21.96
C PRO A 253 3.42 45.78 -21.16
N ARG A 254 4.57 45.68 -21.82
CA ARG A 254 5.86 46.01 -21.20
C ARG A 254 5.78 47.47 -20.73
N PRO A 255 6.23 47.78 -19.50
CA PRO A 255 6.24 49.17 -19.04
C PRO A 255 7.05 50.01 -20.03
N PRO A 256 6.61 51.25 -20.32
CA PRO A 256 7.35 52.12 -21.20
C PRO A 256 8.76 52.30 -20.63
N ASN A 257 9.77 51.93 -21.44
CA ASN A 257 11.16 52.17 -21.12
C ASN A 257 11.31 53.65 -20.77
N HIS A 258 11.79 53.94 -19.56
CA HIS A 258 12.14 55.29 -19.17
C HIS A 258 13.34 55.69 -20.03
N THR A 259 13.05 56.33 -21.16
CA THR A 259 14.05 56.99 -21.97
C THR A 259 14.74 57.97 -21.05
N LYS A 260 16.04 57.77 -20.81
CA LYS A 260 16.88 58.73 -20.11
C LYS A 260 16.78 60.05 -20.86
N SER A 261 15.91 60.93 -20.39
CA SER A 261 15.74 62.28 -20.92
C SER A 261 17.02 63.03 -20.61
N ASN A 262 17.95 63.03 -21.57
CA ASN A 262 19.16 63.85 -21.53
C ASN A 262 18.87 65.16 -22.26
N ALA A 263 17.78 65.84 -21.89
CA ALA A 263 17.51 67.18 -22.34
C ALA A 263 18.26 68.16 -21.42
N PRO A 264 19.07 69.10 -21.96
CA PRO A 264 19.74 70.09 -21.14
C PRO A 264 18.69 70.96 -20.43
N ILE A 265 18.59 70.82 -19.12
CA ILE A 265 17.75 71.67 -18.29
C ILE A 265 18.43 73.03 -18.23
N ALA A 266 17.86 74.02 -18.90
CA ALA A 266 18.27 75.41 -18.73
C ALA A 266 17.98 75.83 -17.28
N ARG A 267 19.01 75.94 -16.45
CA ARG A 267 18.90 76.44 -15.08
C ARG A 267 18.69 77.95 -15.11
N SER A 268 17.73 78.43 -14.34
CA SER A 268 17.47 79.87 -14.19
C SER A 268 18.67 80.56 -13.53
N ASP A 269 18.91 81.84 -13.79
CA ASP A 269 20.05 82.57 -13.21
C ASP A 269 19.98 82.67 -11.68
N TYR A 270 18.82 82.42 -11.07
CA TYR A 270 18.62 82.38 -9.62
C TYR A 270 18.95 81.02 -8.99
N ASP A 271 19.09 79.96 -9.80
CA ASP A 271 19.45 78.60 -9.35
C ASP A 271 20.93 78.27 -9.57
N LYS A 272 21.73 79.24 -10.04
CA LYS A 272 23.17 79.11 -10.17
C LYS A 272 23.83 79.49 -8.85
N SER A 273 24.88 78.78 -8.46
CA SER A 273 25.71 79.19 -7.32
C SER A 273 26.36 80.54 -7.60
N ASP A 274 26.63 81.33 -6.57
CA ASP A 274 27.21 82.68 -6.70
C ASP A 274 28.48 82.70 -7.57
N ASP A 275 29.33 81.66 -7.47
CA ASP A 275 30.53 81.51 -8.29
C ASP A 275 30.23 81.36 -9.79
N ASP A 276 29.19 80.59 -10.15
CA ASP A 276 28.78 80.40 -11.54
C ASP A 276 28.07 81.65 -12.10
N PHE A 277 27.38 82.40 -11.23
CA PHE A 277 26.75 83.66 -11.59
C PHE A 277 27.79 84.76 -11.88
N LEU A 278 28.83 84.86 -11.05
CA LEU A 278 29.93 85.81 -11.23
C LEU A 278 30.75 85.48 -12.48
N ALA A 279 31.10 84.21 -12.67
CA ALA A 279 31.82 83.74 -13.85
C ALA A 279 31.03 84.01 -15.15
N ALA A 280 29.70 83.83 -15.15
CA ALA A 280 28.85 84.11 -16.29
C ALA A 280 28.76 85.61 -16.65
N ARG A 281 29.07 86.51 -15.71
CA ARG A 281 29.17 87.97 -15.94
C ARG A 281 30.59 88.48 -16.14
N GLY A 282 31.59 87.60 -16.09
CA GLY A 282 33.00 87.94 -16.34
C GLY A 282 33.62 88.81 -15.24
N LEU A 283 33.16 88.65 -14.00
CA LEU A 283 33.67 89.32 -12.80
C LEU A 283 34.49 88.34 -11.95
#